data_AF-A0A0C9SEP4-F1
#
_entry.id   AF-A0A0C9SEP4-F1
#
_cell.length_a   1.000
_cell.length_b   1.000
_cell.length_c   1.000
_cell.angle_alpha   90.00
_cell.angle_beta   90.00
_cell.angle_gamma   90.00
#
_symmetry.space_group_name_H-M   'P 1'
#
loop_
_entity.id
_entity.type
_entity.pdbx_description
1 polymer ?
#
loop_
_entity_poly.entity_id
_entity_poly.type
_entity_poly.pdbx_seq_one_letter_code
_entity_poly.pdbx_strand_id
1 'polypeptide(L)'
;MPGLLAALISPSVFPEELCLPDVQHLPEKDLQLLFDAVACNKHVHTLRARFDGNLGERGTLLSEMLKANRSIKCLDIDIENDSGTIVHNVLHALAGNKSIIEVMI
;
A
#
# COMPACT_ATOMS: atom_id res chain seq x y z
N MET A 1 -6.40 -2.66 18.81
CA MET A 1 -6.04 -3.50 17.64
C MET A 1 -7.21 -4.16 16.87
N PRO A 2 -8.52 -3.86 17.04
CA PRO A 2 -9.53 -4.49 16.18
C PRO A 2 -9.55 -3.93 14.74
N GLY A 3 -9.09 -2.69 14.52
CA GLY A 3 -9.09 -2.07 13.19
C GLY A 3 -8.07 -2.67 12.20
N LEU A 4 -6.87 -3.03 12.67
CA LEU A 4 -5.80 -3.54 11.80
C LEU A 4 -6.15 -4.92 11.21
N LEU A 5 -6.78 -5.80 11.99
CA LEU A 5 -7.22 -7.12 11.51
C LEU A 5 -8.41 -7.03 10.55
N ALA A 6 -9.26 -6.01 10.68
CA ALA A 6 -10.36 -5.76 9.76
C ALA A 6 -9.87 -5.21 8.41
N ALA A 7 -8.76 -4.46 8.41
CA ALA A 7 -8.17 -3.88 7.20
C ALA A 7 -7.29 -4.86 6.40
N LEU A 8 -6.99 -6.03 6.96
CA LEU A 8 -6.10 -7.04 6.36
C LEU A 8 -6.90 -8.27 5.95
N ILE A 9 -7.03 -8.49 4.64
CA ILE A 9 -7.49 -9.79 4.13
C ILE A 9 -6.25 -10.53 3.63
N SER A 10 -5.87 -11.58 4.35
CA SER A 10 -4.80 -12.50 3.97
C SER A 10 -5.39 -13.90 3.77
N PRO A 11 -5.32 -14.49 2.57
CA PRO A 11 -5.93 -15.80 2.30
C PRO A 11 -5.13 -16.98 2.88
N SER A 12 -3.95 -16.79 3.49
CA SER A 12 -3.11 -17.91 3.95
C SER A 12 -2.20 -17.56 5.14
N VAL A 13 -1.59 -18.59 5.73
CA VAL A 13 -0.60 -18.49 6.83
C VAL A 13 0.70 -17.77 6.40
N PHE A 14 0.94 -17.65 5.09
CA PHE A 14 2.03 -16.89 4.46
C PHE A 14 1.49 -16.10 3.26
N PRO A 15 0.96 -14.89 3.44
CA PRO A 15 0.40 -14.13 2.34
C PRO A 15 1.48 -13.78 1.30
N GLU A 16 1.32 -14.32 0.09
CA GLU A 16 1.94 -13.76 -1.12
C GLU A 16 1.16 -12.54 -1.62
N GLU A 17 -0.12 -12.43 -1.26
CA GLU A 17 -1.01 -11.32 -1.58
C GLU A 17 -1.51 -10.65 -0.31
N LEU A 18 -1.42 -9.32 -0.30
CA LEU A 18 -1.96 -8.46 0.75
C LEU A 18 -3.01 -7.53 0.17
N CYS A 19 -4.24 -7.67 0.66
CA CYS A 19 -5.36 -6.82 0.26
C CYS A 19 -5.75 -5.86 1.39
N LEU A 20 -5.79 -4.58 1.05
CA LEU A 20 -6.08 -3.44 1.91
C LEU A 20 -7.32 -2.68 1.38
N PRO A 21 -8.53 -3.25 1.51
CA PRO A 21 -9.74 -2.71 0.89
C PRO A 21 -10.29 -1.46 1.60
N ASP A 22 -9.96 -1.26 2.87
CA ASP A 22 -10.43 -0.12 3.67
C ASP A 22 -9.38 0.31 4.69
N VAL A 23 -8.43 1.13 4.23
CA VAL A 23 -7.38 1.71 5.08
C VAL A 23 -7.63 3.18 5.40
N GLN A 24 -8.68 3.79 4.85
CA GLN A 24 -9.01 5.19 5.07
C GLN A 24 -9.48 5.48 6.51
N HIS A 25 -10.08 4.50 7.17
CA HIS A 25 -10.53 4.62 8.56
C HIS A 25 -9.45 4.30 9.59
N LEU A 26 -8.29 3.79 9.17
CA LEU A 26 -7.21 3.48 10.10
C LEU A 26 -6.64 4.78 10.70
N PRO A 27 -6.36 4.81 12.00
CA PRO A 27 -5.52 5.85 12.59
C PRO A 27 -4.17 5.90 11.87
N GLU A 28 -3.62 7.10 11.69
CA GLU A 28 -2.35 7.29 10.96
C GLU A 28 -1.21 6.46 11.53
N LYS A 29 -1.13 6.32 12.86
CA LYS A 29 -0.15 5.46 13.54
C LYS A 29 -0.29 3.98 13.16
N ASP A 30 -1.52 3.50 13.04
CA ASP A 30 -1.80 2.11 12.67
C ASP A 30 -1.48 1.88 11.19
N LEU A 31 -1.78 2.87 10.34
CA LEU A 31 -1.43 2.85 8.92
C LEU A 31 0.09 2.88 8.71
N GLN A 32 0.82 3.70 9.48
CA GLN A 32 2.27 3.75 9.46
C GLN A 32 2.87 2.41 9.88
N LEU A 33 2.41 1.84 10.99
CA LEU A 33 2.85 0.51 11.45
C LEU A 33 2.62 -0.57 10.39
N LEU A 34 1.47 -0.53 9.72
CA LEU A 34 1.17 -1.45 8.62
C LEU A 34 2.15 -1.27 7.47
N PHE A 35 2.36 -0.04 7.02
CA PHE A 35 3.25 0.25 5.90
C PHE A 35 4.72 -0.05 6.22
N ASP A 36 5.17 0.18 7.45
CA ASP A 36 6.51 -0.23 7.90
C ASP A 36 6.66 -1.76 7.88
N ALA A 37 5.62 -2.48 8.33
CA ALA A 37 5.61 -3.94 8.29
C ALA A 37 5.66 -4.47 6.84
N VAL A 38 4.90 -3.85 5.93
CA VAL A 38 4.92 -4.20 4.50
C VAL A 38 6.25 -3.82 3.87
N ALA A 39 6.85 -2.68 4.19
CA ALA A 39 8.12 -2.22 3.63
C ALA A 39 9.25 -3.25 3.83
N CYS A 40 9.26 -3.91 4.98
CA CYS A 40 10.24 -4.93 5.33
C CYS A 40 9.81 -6.37 4.97
N ASN A 41 8.57 -6.56 4.49
CA ASN A 41 8.04 -7.88 4.17
C ASN A 41 8.69 -8.44 2.89
N LYS A 42 9.18 -9.68 2.98
CA LYS A 42 9.86 -10.38 1.89
C LYS A 42 8.99 -11.43 1.18
N HIS A 43 7.80 -11.71 1.70
CA HIS A 43 6.90 -12.76 1.20
C HIS A 43 5.73 -12.22 0.38
N VAL A 44 5.30 -10.98 0.64
CA VAL A 44 4.26 -10.33 -0.15
C VAL A 44 4.81 -9.91 -1.50
N HIS A 45 4.22 -10.45 -2.56
CA HIS A 45 4.52 -10.18 -3.96
C HIS A 45 3.44 -9.35 -4.64
N THR A 46 2.20 -9.42 -4.15
CA THR A 46 1.07 -8.65 -4.65
C THR A 46 0.51 -7.76 -3.55
N LEU A 47 0.46 -6.45 -3.80
CA LEU A 47 -0.23 -5.50 -2.93
C LEU A 47 -1.45 -4.95 -3.66
N ARG A 48 -2.63 -5.18 -3.08
CA ARG A 48 -3.86 -4.50 -3.50
C ARG A 48 -4.30 -3.52 -2.43
N ALA A 49 -4.57 -2.27 -2.80
CA ALA A 49 -5.04 -1.28 -1.85
C ALA A 49 -6.10 -0.38 -2.47
N ARG A 50 -7.10 -0.03 -1.68
CA ARG A 50 -8.08 1.01 -2.04
C ARG A 50 -7.88 2.24 -1.18
N PHE A 51 -7.88 3.39 -1.82
CA PHE A 51 -7.75 4.69 -1.18
C PHE A 51 -8.83 5.65 -1.66
N ASP A 52 -9.31 6.49 -0.75
CA ASP A 52 -10.04 7.70 -1.11
C ASP A 52 -9.04 8.84 -1.39
N GLY A 53 -9.45 9.78 -2.24
CA GLY A 53 -8.61 10.77 -2.89
C GLY A 53 -7.94 11.76 -1.94
N ASN A 54 -8.42 11.83 -0.70
CA ASN A 54 -7.89 12.69 0.34
C ASN A 54 -6.99 11.93 1.32
N LEU A 55 -5.84 11.46 0.84
CA LEU A 55 -4.84 10.79 1.69
C LEU A 55 -3.92 11.76 2.46
N GLY A 56 -3.71 12.99 1.98
CA GLY A 56 -2.77 13.93 2.61
C GLY A 56 -1.40 13.29 2.88
N GLU A 57 -0.92 13.37 4.13
CA GLU A 57 0.35 12.78 4.59
C GLU A 57 0.41 11.24 4.43
N ARG A 58 -0.75 10.56 4.35
CA ARG A 58 -0.81 9.10 4.13
C ARG A 58 -0.31 8.69 2.75
N GLY A 59 -0.42 9.57 1.76
CA GLY A 59 0.16 9.35 0.42
C GLY A 59 1.68 9.27 0.49
N THR A 60 2.32 10.03 1.38
CA THR A 60 3.75 9.97 1.62
C THR A 60 4.15 8.64 2.24
N LEU A 61 3.40 8.16 3.23
CA LEU A 61 3.66 6.87 3.88
C LEU A 61 3.59 5.71 2.86
N LEU A 62 2.60 5.74 1.96
CA LEU A 62 2.48 4.77 0.87
C LEU A 62 3.72 4.80 -0.05
N SER A 63 4.12 6.00 -0.49
CA SER A 63 5.30 6.17 -1.34
C SER A 63 6.58 5.66 -0.70
N GLU A 64 6.80 5.92 0.60
CA GLU A 64 7.98 5.45 1.31
C GLU A 64 8.00 3.93 1.46
N MET A 65 6.86 3.32 1.79
CA MET A 65 6.73 1.86 1.81
C MET A 65 7.03 1.25 0.45
N LEU A 66 6.47 1.81 -0.63
CA LEU A 66 6.74 1.36 -1.99
C LEU A 66 8.21 1.52 -2.34
N LYS A 67 8.86 2.66 -2.01
CA LYS A 67 10.31 2.84 -2.28
C LYS A 67 11.18 1.86 -1.53
N ALA A 68 10.82 1.49 -0.30
CA ALA A 68 11.59 0.60 0.56
C ALA A 68 11.40 -0.87 0.20
N ASN A 69 10.17 -1.28 -0.14
CA ASN A 69 9.89 -2.68 -0.43
C ASN A 69 10.58 -3.16 -1.72
N ARG A 70 11.17 -4.36 -1.67
CA ARG A 70 11.85 -5.02 -2.80
C ARG A 70 11.24 -6.37 -3.20
N SER A 71 10.19 -6.81 -2.52
CA SER A 71 9.52 -8.08 -2.78
C SER A 71 8.26 -7.94 -3.63
N ILE A 72 7.50 -6.85 -3.47
CA ILE A 72 6.30 -6.56 -4.24
C ILE A 72 6.66 -6.45 -5.73
N LYS A 73 5.96 -7.23 -6.53
CA LYS A 73 6.07 -7.32 -7.99
C LYS A 73 4.85 -6.73 -8.68
N CYS A 74 3.67 -6.96 -8.09
CA CYS A 74 2.38 -6.52 -8.60
C CYS A 74 1.77 -5.51 -7.64
N LEU A 75 1.46 -4.32 -8.15
CA LEU A 75 0.81 -3.24 -7.42
C LEU A 75 -0.54 -2.92 -8.05
N ASP A 76 -1.62 -3.11 -7.31
CA ASP A 76 -3.00 -2.85 -7.72
C ASP A 76 -3.59 -1.80 -6.77
N ILE A 77 -3.76 -0.57 -7.24
CA ILE A 77 -4.25 0.53 -6.41
C ILE A 77 -5.53 1.08 -7.01
N ASP A 78 -6.63 0.97 -6.27
CA ASP A 78 -7.90 1.61 -6.61
C ASP A 78 -7.99 2.96 -5.88
N ILE A 79 -8.01 4.08 -6.62
CA ILE A 79 -8.08 5.42 -6.03
C ILE A 79 -9.40 6.09 -6.42
N GLU A 80 -10.31 6.22 -5.46
CA GLU A 80 -11.55 6.96 -5.62
C GLU A 80 -11.29 8.46 -5.36
N ASN A 81 -11.95 9.36 -6.11
CA ASN A 81 -11.91 10.82 -5.88
C ASN A 81 -10.52 11.51 -5.85
N ASP A 82 -9.47 10.97 -6.48
CA ASP A 82 -8.13 11.59 -6.46
C ASP A 82 -8.12 12.99 -7.10
N SER A 83 -7.53 13.95 -6.38
CA SER A 83 -7.20 15.27 -6.94
C SER A 83 -5.90 15.27 -7.75
N GLY A 84 -5.32 14.09 -8.01
CA GLY A 84 -4.09 13.84 -8.77
C GLY A 84 -2.82 13.73 -7.92
N THR A 85 -2.95 13.87 -6.59
CA THR A 85 -1.78 13.88 -5.68
C THR A 85 -1.31 12.47 -5.36
N ILE A 86 -2.24 11.52 -5.24
CA ILE A 86 -1.92 10.14 -4.87
C ILE A 86 -1.27 9.43 -6.05
N VAL A 87 -1.86 9.54 -7.25
CA VAL A 87 -1.29 8.98 -8.47
C VAL A 87 0.13 9.50 -8.68
N HIS A 88 0.35 10.81 -8.52
CA HIS A 88 1.69 11.40 -8.64
C HIS A 88 2.70 10.80 -7.63
N ASN A 89 2.29 10.66 -6.37
CA ASN A 89 3.14 10.11 -5.31
C ASN A 89 3.49 8.63 -5.54
N VAL A 90 2.54 7.84 -6.02
CA VAL A 90 2.76 6.44 -6.40
C VAL A 90 3.72 6.37 -7.59
N LEU A 91 3.47 7.11 -8.66
CA LEU A 91 4.34 7.12 -9.84
C LEU A 91 5.76 7.58 -9.51
N HIS A 92 5.90 8.59 -8.66
CA HIS A 92 7.20 9.06 -8.18
C HIS A 92 7.93 8.00 -7.34
N ALA A 93 7.23 7.25 -6.50
CA ALA A 93 7.81 6.12 -5.76
C ALA A 93 8.25 4.99 -6.71
N LEU A 94 7.45 4.70 -7.73
CA LEU A 94 7.74 3.70 -8.75
C LEU A 94 8.96 4.04 -9.60
N ALA A 95 9.23 5.32 -9.88
CA ALA A 95 10.41 5.73 -10.65
C ALA A 95 11.73 5.19 -10.05
N GLY A 96 11.82 5.17 -8.72
CA GLY A 96 12.96 4.65 -7.95
C GLY A 96 12.86 3.16 -7.60
N ASN A 97 11.67 2.56 -7.66
CA ASN A 97 11.48 1.15 -7.37
C ASN A 97 11.73 0.30 -8.63
N LYS A 98 12.66 -0.66 -8.55
CA LYS A 98 12.98 -1.60 -9.66
C LYS A 98 12.44 -3.01 -9.46
N SER A 99 11.70 -3.24 -8.38
CA SER A 99 11.12 -4.53 -8.01
C SER A 99 9.71 -4.70 -8.54
N ILE A 100 8.93 -3.62 -8.59
CA ILE A 100 7.58 -3.61 -9.14
C ILE A 100 7.67 -3.67 -10.66
N ILE A 101 6.98 -4.65 -11.26
CA ILE A 101 6.99 -4.91 -12.70
C ILE A 101 5.60 -4.78 -13.32
N GLU A 102 4.55 -4.82 -12.50
CA GLU A 102 3.16 -4.70 -12.91
C GLU A 102 2.45 -3.69 -12.01
N VAL A 103 1.73 -2.76 -12.65
CA VAL A 103 1.03 -1.65 -12.00
C VAL A 103 -0.35 -1.52 -12.61
N MET A 104 -1.38 -1.60 -11.77
CA MET A 104 -2.77 -1.28 -12.08
C MET A 104 -3.20 -0.13 -11.17
N ILE A 105 -3.67 0.97 -11.76
CA ILE A 105 -4.18 2.18 -11.08
C ILE A 105 -5.47 2.60 -11.78
#